data_AF-A0A359AYR9-F1
#
_entry.id   AF-A0A359AYR9-F1
#
_cell.length_a   1.000
_cell.length_b   1.000
_cell.length_c   1.000
_cell.angle_alpha   90.00
_cell.angle_beta   90.00
_cell.angle_gamma   90.00
#
_symmetry.space_group_name_H-M   'P 1'
#
loop_
_entity.id
_entity.type
_entity.pdbx_description
1 polymer ?
#
loop_
_entity_poly.entity_id
_entity_poly.type
_entity_poly.pdbx_seq_one_letter_code
_entity_poly.pdbx_strand_id
1 'polypeptide(L)'
;MDPENESKWKTFTHELKTAINNHQWGKTGHTFRLDIGNGTGHHVLIRNMKIKGKTSGKDSKTFLSNLSVGDKVDVAMDIKMNGTKQADKHLHIIGSQDLLLKNGTPVNTWNEVHPRTAIGYSQDKKKIYLIVIDGRQTNYSVGATTGQVGAIIKAFGAYNAANLDGGGSSCMVVNGEIKNKPSDKSERAVANGVMVVVKK
;
A
#
# COMPACT_ATOMS: atom_id res chain seq x y z
N MET A 1 -13.58 -12.44 33.55
CA MET A 1 -13.35 -11.05 33.12
C MET A 1 -13.70 -10.15 34.28
N ASP A 2 -12.81 -9.22 34.61
CA ASP A 2 -12.98 -8.29 35.74
C ASP A 2 -14.13 -7.30 35.46
N PRO A 3 -15.17 -7.23 36.34
CA PRO A 3 -16.31 -6.33 36.18
C PRO A 3 -15.94 -4.85 36.06
N GLU A 4 -14.82 -4.43 36.66
CA GLU A 4 -14.35 -3.04 36.61
C GLU A 4 -13.87 -2.65 35.20
N ASN A 5 -13.44 -3.63 34.41
CA ASN A 5 -12.99 -3.44 33.04
C ASN A 5 -14.16 -3.41 32.04
N GLU A 6 -15.25 -4.14 32.30
CA GLU A 6 -16.40 -4.20 31.38
C GLU A 6 -17.12 -2.84 31.25
N SER A 7 -17.20 -2.08 32.33
CA SER A 7 -17.75 -0.71 32.34
C SER A 7 -16.89 0.24 31.50
N LYS A 8 -15.56 0.17 31.65
CA LYS A 8 -14.58 1.01 30.91
C LYS A 8 -14.60 0.69 29.40
N TRP A 9 -14.73 -0.60 29.05
CA TRP A 9 -14.90 -1.03 27.65
C TRP A 9 -16.21 -0.52 27.03
N LYS A 10 -17.33 -0.57 27.77
CA LYS A 10 -18.63 -0.08 27.27
C LYS A 10 -18.62 1.44 27.03
N THR A 11 -18.00 2.23 27.91
CA THR A 11 -17.87 3.69 27.75
C THR A 11 -16.98 4.05 26.56
N PHE A 12 -15.80 3.44 26.44
CA PHE A 12 -14.90 3.66 25.30
C PHE A 12 -15.57 3.30 23.96
N THR A 13 -16.28 2.18 23.92
CA THR A 13 -17.01 1.76 22.70
C THR A 13 -18.16 2.70 22.38
N HIS A 14 -18.82 3.29 23.38
CA HIS A 14 -19.91 4.25 23.20
C HIS A 14 -19.41 5.61 22.70
N GLU A 15 -18.30 6.13 23.23
CA GLU A 15 -17.67 7.38 22.77
C GLU A 15 -17.09 7.24 21.37
N LEU A 16 -16.43 6.11 21.07
CA LEU A 16 -15.90 5.81 19.73
C LEU A 16 -17.05 5.65 18.72
N LYS A 17 -18.14 4.97 19.08
CA LYS A 17 -19.34 4.85 18.23
C LYS A 17 -20.02 6.19 18.02
N THR A 18 -20.10 7.05 19.04
CA THR A 18 -20.70 8.39 18.91
C THR A 18 -19.83 9.31 18.05
N ALA A 19 -18.51 9.22 18.19
CA ALA A 19 -17.56 9.93 17.33
C ALA A 19 -17.57 9.41 15.88
N ILE A 20 -17.76 8.10 15.67
CA ILE A 20 -17.90 7.49 14.34
C ILE A 20 -19.25 7.87 13.70
N ASN A 21 -20.35 7.79 14.44
CA ASN A 21 -21.71 7.95 13.91
C ASN A 21 -22.10 9.42 13.65
N ASN A 22 -21.52 10.37 14.38
CA ASN A 22 -21.80 11.81 14.20
C ASN A 22 -20.82 12.52 13.25
N HIS A 23 -19.81 11.82 12.72
CA HIS A 23 -18.89 12.37 11.72
C HIS A 23 -19.29 11.96 10.31
N GLN A 24 -19.29 12.92 9.40
CA GLN A 24 -19.40 12.68 7.95
C GLN A 24 -18.05 12.14 7.44
N TRP A 25 -17.81 10.84 7.62
CA TRP A 25 -16.64 10.15 7.04
C TRP A 25 -16.79 10.10 5.52
N GLY A 26 -15.99 10.88 4.79
CA GLY A 26 -16.09 10.91 3.33
C GLY A 26 -15.41 12.03 2.56
N LYS A 27 -14.52 12.82 3.18
CA LYS A 27 -13.65 13.76 2.46
C LYS A 27 -12.21 13.44 2.85
N THR A 28 -11.40 13.05 1.87
CA THR A 28 -10.00 12.61 2.02
C THR A 28 -9.20 13.40 3.06
N GLY A 29 -8.57 12.66 3.97
CA GLY A 29 -7.84 13.16 5.14
C GLY A 29 -8.16 12.25 6.33
N HIS A 30 -7.38 11.20 6.52
CA HIS A 30 -7.54 10.34 7.69
C HIS A 30 -6.96 11.08 8.88
N THR A 31 -7.78 11.87 9.56
CA THR A 31 -7.43 12.45 10.85
C THR A 31 -7.86 11.49 11.95
N PHE A 32 -6.91 11.06 12.77
CA PHE A 32 -7.22 10.36 14.01
C PHE A 32 -6.59 11.12 15.18
N ARG A 33 -7.26 11.06 16.33
CA ARG A 33 -6.84 11.73 17.54
C ARG A 33 -5.98 10.80 18.37
N LEU A 34 -4.83 11.30 18.79
CA LEU A 34 -3.96 10.66 19.77
C LEU A 34 -4.04 11.46 21.07
N ASP A 35 -4.30 10.77 22.16
CA ASP A 35 -4.22 11.35 23.50
C ASP A 35 -2.82 11.09 24.07
N ILE A 36 -2.12 12.15 24.48
CA ILE A 36 -0.78 12.05 25.07
C ILE A 36 -0.94 11.66 26.54
N GLY A 37 -0.66 10.39 26.87
CA GLY A 37 -0.80 9.85 28.22
C GLY A 37 0.51 9.31 28.80
N ASN A 38 0.62 9.31 30.12
CA ASN A 38 1.57 8.46 30.86
C ASN A 38 0.84 7.17 31.24
N GLY A 39 1.20 6.02 30.66
CA GLY A 39 0.43 4.78 30.85
C GLY A 39 1.24 3.50 30.99
N THR A 40 0.97 2.76 32.06
CA THR A 40 1.27 1.34 32.33
C THR A 40 0.12 0.40 31.94
N GLY A 41 -0.83 0.85 31.11
CA GLY A 41 -1.87 0.04 30.46
C GLY A 41 -1.68 -0.05 28.94
N HIS A 42 -2.36 -0.98 28.28
CA HIS A 42 -2.36 -1.17 26.83
C HIS A 42 -3.08 -0.03 26.08
N HIS A 43 -2.54 1.18 26.20
CA HIS A 43 -2.70 2.21 25.18
C HIS A 43 -1.90 1.79 23.93
N VAL A 44 -2.15 2.39 22.77
CA VAL A 44 -1.16 2.39 21.68
C VAL A 44 0.08 3.09 22.23
N LEU A 45 0.96 2.30 22.84
CA LEU A 45 2.27 2.72 23.26
C LEU A 45 3.05 2.98 21.98
N ILE A 46 3.13 4.25 21.58
CA ILE A 46 4.15 4.71 20.67
C ILE A 46 5.49 4.71 21.43
N ARG A 47 5.95 3.52 21.86
CA ARG A 47 7.30 3.34 22.39
C ARG A 47 8.22 3.13 21.20
N ASN A 48 9.25 3.97 21.11
CA ASN A 48 10.26 3.91 20.06
C ASN A 48 9.75 4.16 18.63
N MET A 49 8.71 4.98 18.41
CA MET A 49 8.64 5.64 17.09
C MET A 49 9.82 6.61 16.98
N LYS A 50 10.90 6.12 16.36
CA LYS A 50 11.73 6.97 15.55
C LYS A 50 10.84 7.43 14.40
N ILE A 51 10.25 8.62 14.50
CA ILE A 51 9.80 9.35 13.32
C ILE A 51 11.08 9.67 12.53
N LYS A 52 11.53 8.74 11.69
CA LYS A 52 12.48 9.01 10.60
C LYS A 52 11.75 9.63 9.40
N GLY A 53 10.71 10.41 9.68
CA GLY A 53 10.06 11.29 8.72
C GLY A 53 10.72 12.65 8.83
N LYS A 54 11.15 13.20 7.70
CA LYS A 54 11.49 14.61 7.59
C LYS A 54 10.21 15.39 7.94
N THR A 55 10.04 15.82 9.18
CA THR A 55 9.06 16.87 9.49
C THR A 55 9.59 18.12 8.79
N SER A 56 9.05 18.44 7.63
CA SER A 56 9.52 19.59 6.86
C SER A 56 9.07 20.87 7.56
N GLY A 57 10.00 21.57 8.22
CA GLY A 57 9.75 22.90 8.80
C GLY A 57 10.63 23.19 10.01
N LYS A 58 10.89 24.48 10.28
CA LYS A 58 11.62 24.96 11.47
C LYS A 58 10.87 24.70 12.79
N ASP A 59 9.58 24.34 12.72
CA ASP A 59 8.67 24.39 13.87
C ASP A 59 8.30 23.02 14.47
N SER A 60 8.72 21.92 13.85
CA SER A 60 8.33 20.57 14.30
C SER A 60 8.97 20.19 15.64
N LYS A 61 10.23 20.56 15.85
CA LYS A 61 10.94 20.34 17.12
C LYS A 61 10.26 21.11 18.26
N THR A 62 9.86 22.36 17.99
CA THR A 62 9.17 23.24 18.95
C THR A 62 7.77 22.74 19.27
N PHE A 63 7.01 22.31 18.25
CA PHE A 63 5.70 21.69 18.46
C PHE A 63 5.81 20.45 19.35
N LEU A 64 6.72 19.52 19.03
CA LEU A 64 6.90 18.29 19.79
C LEU A 64 7.43 18.54 21.21
N SER A 65 8.28 19.55 21.43
CA SER A 65 8.81 19.88 22.75
C SER A 65 7.79 20.53 23.69
N ASN A 66 6.71 21.08 23.14
CA ASN A 66 5.66 21.76 23.90
C ASN A 66 4.47 20.86 24.23
N LEU A 67 4.44 19.61 23.74
CA LEU A 67 3.39 18.65 24.08
C LEU A 67 3.53 18.19 25.53
N SER A 68 2.41 18.23 26.24
CA SER A 68 2.28 17.78 27.63
C SER A 68 1.34 16.58 27.72
N VAL A 69 1.48 15.82 28.81
CA VAL A 69 0.52 14.76 29.15
C VAL A 69 -0.86 15.39 29.34
N GLY A 70 -1.87 14.83 28.69
CA GLY A 70 -3.23 15.37 28.60
C GLY A 70 -3.54 16.08 27.29
N ASP A 71 -2.52 16.40 26.48
CA ASP A 71 -2.73 17.04 25.19
C ASP A 71 -3.40 16.10 24.19
N LYS A 72 -4.27 16.69 23.37
CA LYS A 72 -4.93 16.03 22.25
C LYS A 72 -4.25 16.44 20.96
N VAL A 73 -3.72 15.47 20.23
CA VAL A 73 -3.04 15.71 18.95
C VAL A 73 -3.87 15.13 17.82
N ASP A 74 -4.27 16.00 16.89
CA ASP A 74 -4.90 15.58 15.65
C ASP A 74 -3.81 15.28 14.61
N VAL A 75 -3.72 14.02 14.17
CA VAL A 75 -2.76 13.60 13.13
C VAL A 75 -3.45 13.61 11.79
N ALA A 76 -3.17 14.61 10.96
CA ALA A 76 -3.65 14.65 9.58
C ALA A 76 -2.64 13.99 8.63
N MET A 77 -3.07 12.94 7.93
CA MET A 77 -2.27 12.29 6.88
C MET A 77 -2.78 12.68 5.50
N ASP A 78 -1.90 13.34 4.73
CA ASP A 78 -2.16 13.73 3.35
C ASP A 78 -1.24 12.98 2.39
N ILE A 79 -1.80 12.59 1.24
CA ILE A 79 -1.03 12.02 0.13
C ILE A 79 -0.80 13.10 -0.89
N LYS A 80 0.46 13.34 -1.27
CA LYS A 80 0.84 14.27 -2.33
C LYS A 80 1.51 13.50 -3.46
N MET A 81 1.05 13.72 -4.68
CA MET A 81 1.72 13.24 -5.91
C MET A 81 2.20 14.46 -6.68
N ASN A 82 3.51 14.51 -6.97
CA ASN A 82 4.15 15.67 -7.64
C ASN A 82 3.80 17.02 -6.97
N GLY A 83 3.87 17.06 -5.64
CA GLY A 83 3.55 18.26 -4.84
C GLY A 83 2.07 18.57 -4.68
N THR A 84 1.19 17.89 -5.43
CA THR A 84 -0.26 18.12 -5.41
C THR A 84 -0.95 17.17 -4.44
N LYS A 85 -1.70 17.72 -3.47
CA LYS A 85 -2.52 16.93 -2.55
C LYS A 85 -3.58 16.15 -3.33
N GLN A 86 -3.66 14.86 -3.08
CA GLN A 86 -4.66 13.98 -3.67
C GLN A 86 -5.91 13.99 -2.80
N ALA A 87 -7.04 14.33 -3.42
CA ALA A 87 -8.34 14.44 -2.75
C ALA A 87 -9.38 13.44 -3.27
N ASP A 88 -8.97 12.49 -4.12
CA ASP A 88 -9.86 11.46 -4.64
C ASP A 88 -10.18 10.42 -3.56
N LYS A 89 -11.46 10.27 -3.23
CA LYS A 89 -11.98 9.30 -2.26
C LYS A 89 -11.93 7.85 -2.75
N HIS A 90 -11.70 7.65 -4.05
CA HIS A 90 -11.53 6.34 -4.69
C HIS A 90 -10.06 6.05 -5.02
N LEU A 91 -9.14 6.79 -4.39
CA LEU A 91 -7.71 6.57 -4.60
C LEU A 91 -7.27 5.24 -4.00
N HIS A 92 -6.82 4.34 -4.86
CA HIS A 92 -6.13 3.11 -4.49
C HIS A 92 -4.64 3.27 -4.79
N ILE A 93 -3.80 2.87 -3.84
CA ILE A 93 -2.34 2.99 -3.97
C ILE A 93 -1.71 1.66 -3.60
N ILE A 94 -0.82 1.19 -4.47
CA ILE A 94 0.06 0.07 -4.21
C ILE A 94 1.50 0.54 -4.42
N GLY A 95 2.40 0.14 -3.53
CA GLY A 95 3.82 0.38 -3.70
C GLY A 95 4.37 -0.54 -4.80
N SER A 96 5.14 0.03 -5.73
CA SER A 96 5.95 -0.73 -6.69
C SER A 96 7.43 -0.64 -6.30
N GLN A 97 8.22 -1.64 -6.68
CA GLN A 97 9.67 -1.58 -6.45
C GLN A 97 10.35 -0.68 -7.49
N ASP A 98 10.05 -0.90 -8.77
CA ASP A 98 10.72 -0.24 -9.88
C ASP A 98 9.75 0.16 -10.99
N LEU A 99 10.04 1.28 -11.67
CA LEU A 99 9.40 1.58 -12.95
C LEU A 99 10.03 0.72 -14.04
N LEU A 100 9.19 0.17 -14.91
CA LEU A 100 9.61 -0.58 -16.10
C LEU A 100 9.56 0.30 -17.34
N LEU A 101 8.48 1.09 -17.47
CA LEU A 101 8.27 2.04 -18.55
C LEU A 101 7.87 3.39 -17.97
N LYS A 102 8.49 4.45 -18.49
CA LYS A 102 8.10 5.84 -18.26
C LYS A 102 7.88 6.51 -19.60
N ASN A 103 6.66 6.96 -19.87
CA ASN A 103 6.29 7.62 -21.12
C ASN A 103 6.71 6.85 -22.38
N GLY A 104 6.52 5.53 -22.37
CA GLY A 104 6.86 4.62 -23.47
C GLY A 104 8.34 4.21 -23.51
N THR A 105 9.18 4.77 -22.65
CA THR A 105 10.62 4.49 -22.61
C THR A 105 10.95 3.51 -21.48
N PRO A 106 11.70 2.43 -21.74
CA PRO A 106 12.23 1.56 -20.68
C PRO A 106 13.14 2.33 -19.72
N VAL A 107 13.00 2.09 -18.41
CA VAL A 107 13.76 2.85 -17.38
C VAL A 107 14.55 2.00 -16.37
N ASN A 108 14.32 0.69 -16.31
CA ASN A 108 15.05 -0.21 -15.42
C ASN A 108 15.45 -1.51 -16.16
N THR A 109 16.68 -1.98 -15.94
CA THR A 109 17.23 -3.22 -16.49
C THR A 109 17.99 -4.03 -15.43
N TRP A 110 17.32 -4.42 -14.34
CA TRP A 110 17.82 -5.43 -13.43
C TRP A 110 17.89 -6.78 -14.15
N ASN A 111 19.10 -7.32 -14.23
CA ASN A 111 19.43 -8.45 -15.09
C ASN A 111 19.17 -9.82 -14.45
N GLU A 112 18.71 -9.87 -13.20
CA GLU A 112 18.35 -11.14 -12.56
C GLU A 112 17.07 -11.72 -13.17
N VAL A 113 17.11 -13.01 -13.51
CA VAL A 113 16.00 -13.74 -14.11
C VAL A 113 15.17 -14.39 -13.01
N HIS A 114 13.93 -13.92 -12.84
CA HIS A 114 13.00 -14.40 -11.82
C HIS A 114 11.57 -14.48 -12.35
N PRO A 115 10.65 -15.17 -11.64
CA PRO A 115 9.22 -14.92 -11.81
C PRO A 115 8.92 -13.44 -11.51
N ARG A 116 8.03 -12.82 -12.28
CA ARG A 116 7.77 -11.37 -12.21
C ARG A 116 6.27 -11.11 -12.25
N THR A 117 5.85 -10.10 -11.51
CA THR A 117 4.51 -9.51 -11.60
C THR A 117 4.67 -8.04 -12.00
N ALA A 118 3.85 -7.54 -12.92
CA ALA A 118 3.87 -6.13 -13.26
C ALA A 118 2.49 -5.59 -13.60
N ILE A 119 2.36 -4.28 -13.43
CA ILE A 119 1.18 -3.51 -13.77
C ILE A 119 1.57 -2.36 -14.71
N GLY A 120 0.74 -2.08 -15.70
CA GLY A 120 0.93 -0.94 -16.59
C GLY A 120 -0.40 -0.40 -17.12
N TYR A 121 -0.34 0.74 -17.80
CA TYR A 121 -1.49 1.34 -18.44
C TYR A 121 -1.15 1.95 -19.80
N SER A 122 -2.14 1.98 -20.70
CA SER A 122 -2.00 2.55 -22.05
C SER A 122 -1.81 4.06 -22.02
N GLN A 123 -1.30 4.65 -23.11
CA GLN A 123 -1.04 6.09 -23.19
C GLN A 123 -2.31 6.94 -22.94
N ASP A 124 -3.44 6.47 -23.45
CA ASP A 124 -4.76 7.10 -23.28
C ASP A 124 -5.43 6.77 -21.92
N LYS A 125 -4.77 5.96 -21.09
CA LYS A 125 -5.23 5.53 -19.76
C LYS A 125 -6.53 4.73 -19.75
N LYS A 126 -6.95 4.18 -20.90
CA LYS A 126 -8.19 3.39 -21.01
C LYS A 126 -8.00 1.91 -20.72
N LYS A 127 -6.76 1.41 -20.76
CA LYS A 127 -6.44 -0.01 -20.50
C LYS A 127 -5.42 -0.12 -19.37
N ILE A 128 -5.67 -1.09 -18.49
CA ILE A 128 -4.72 -1.57 -17.50
C ILE A 128 -4.23 -2.94 -17.97
N TYR A 129 -2.93 -3.16 -17.86
CA TYR A 129 -2.27 -4.42 -18.16
C TYR A 129 -1.74 -5.00 -16.85
N LEU A 130 -2.15 -6.22 -16.54
CA LEU A 130 -1.60 -7.02 -15.44
C LEU A 130 -0.90 -8.21 -16.07
N ILE A 131 0.37 -8.40 -15.73
CA ILE A 131 1.15 -9.51 -16.24
C ILE A 131 1.80 -10.28 -15.10
N VAL A 132 1.79 -11.60 -15.23
CA VAL A 132 2.59 -12.52 -14.42
C VAL A 132 3.42 -13.36 -15.38
N ILE A 133 4.72 -13.45 -15.11
CA ILE A 133 5.66 -14.30 -15.81
C ILE A 133 6.17 -15.33 -14.80
N ASP A 134 5.90 -16.61 -15.06
CA ASP A 134 6.42 -17.71 -14.26
C ASP A 134 7.94 -17.78 -14.37
N GLY A 135 8.62 -18.44 -13.43
CA GLY A 135 10.07 -18.58 -13.47
C GLY A 135 10.60 -19.68 -12.56
N ARG A 136 11.93 -19.88 -12.58
CA ARG A 136 12.66 -20.89 -11.78
C ARG A 136 12.23 -22.35 -12.07
N GLN A 137 11.81 -22.63 -13.30
CA GLN A 137 11.31 -23.95 -13.71
C GLN A 137 12.00 -24.41 -14.99
N THR A 138 12.98 -25.32 -14.84
CA THR A 138 13.97 -25.72 -15.86
C THR A 138 13.42 -26.17 -17.21
N ASN A 139 12.14 -26.55 -17.33
CA ASN A 139 11.52 -27.01 -18.59
C ASN A 139 10.19 -26.32 -18.90
N TYR A 140 9.91 -25.16 -18.30
CA TYR A 140 8.62 -24.48 -18.47
C TYR A 140 8.80 -22.97 -18.58
N SER A 141 9.38 -22.35 -17.56
CA SER A 141 9.74 -20.94 -17.61
C SER A 141 10.94 -20.66 -16.71
N VAL A 142 11.97 -20.06 -17.29
CA VAL A 142 13.15 -19.63 -16.54
C VAL A 142 12.89 -18.35 -15.75
N GLY A 143 11.95 -17.52 -16.19
CA GLY A 143 11.66 -16.19 -15.65
C GLY A 143 12.01 -15.09 -16.64
N ALA A 144 12.02 -13.85 -16.16
CA ALA A 144 12.41 -12.68 -16.94
C ALA A 144 13.22 -11.68 -16.11
N THR A 145 14.11 -10.95 -16.80
CA THR A 145 14.72 -9.72 -16.30
C THR A 145 13.70 -8.59 -16.32
N THR A 146 13.89 -7.52 -15.52
CA THR A 146 12.94 -6.38 -15.55
C THR A 146 12.90 -5.70 -16.91
N GLY A 147 14.03 -5.68 -17.64
CA GLY A 147 14.08 -5.19 -19.01
C GLY A 147 13.20 -6.01 -19.97
N GLN A 148 13.22 -7.35 -19.85
CA GLN A 148 12.35 -8.22 -20.63
C GLN A 148 10.87 -8.02 -20.28
N VAL A 149 10.53 -7.91 -18.99
CA VAL A 149 9.15 -7.59 -18.55
C VAL A 149 8.69 -6.26 -19.15
N GLY A 150 9.53 -5.23 -19.11
CA GLY A 150 9.26 -3.92 -19.69
C GLY A 150 9.03 -3.98 -21.21
N ALA A 151 9.84 -4.76 -21.93
CA ALA A 151 9.64 -4.97 -23.37
C ALA A 151 8.32 -5.70 -23.67
N ILE A 152 8.01 -6.75 -22.91
CA ILE A 152 6.78 -7.53 -23.07
C ILE A 152 5.54 -6.66 -22.83
N ILE A 153 5.47 -5.96 -21.68
CA ILE A 153 4.28 -5.16 -21.35
C ILE A 153 4.12 -3.96 -22.30
N LYS A 154 5.23 -3.41 -22.82
CA LYS A 154 5.19 -2.40 -23.89
C LYS A 154 4.59 -2.96 -25.17
N ALA A 155 4.99 -4.17 -25.57
CA ALA A 155 4.46 -4.83 -26.77
C ALA A 155 2.95 -5.08 -26.68
N PHE A 156 2.41 -5.32 -25.48
CA PHE A 156 0.97 -5.41 -25.24
C PHE A 156 0.23 -4.05 -25.26
N GLY A 157 0.96 -2.92 -25.29
CA GLY A 157 0.39 -1.57 -25.42
C GLY A 157 0.44 -0.73 -24.15
N ALA A 158 1.23 -1.12 -23.14
CA ALA A 158 1.49 -0.26 -21.99
C ALA A 158 2.43 0.91 -22.36
N TYR A 159 2.10 2.09 -21.87
CA TYR A 159 2.90 3.31 -22.02
C TYR A 159 3.66 3.64 -20.74
N ASN A 160 3.06 3.39 -19.58
CA ASN A 160 3.74 3.39 -18.29
C ASN A 160 3.54 2.04 -17.62
N ALA A 161 4.55 1.57 -16.91
CA ALA A 161 4.51 0.28 -16.23
C ALA A 161 5.46 0.26 -15.03
N ALA A 162 5.11 -0.52 -14.03
CA ALA A 162 5.89 -0.74 -12.83
C ALA A 162 5.94 -2.22 -12.47
N ASN A 163 7.07 -2.65 -11.91
CA ASN A 163 7.27 -3.97 -11.37
C ASN A 163 6.63 -4.06 -9.97
N LEU A 164 5.87 -5.14 -9.75
CA LEU A 164 5.32 -5.51 -8.45
C LEU A 164 6.17 -6.62 -7.82
N ASP A 165 5.77 -7.10 -6.65
CA ASP A 165 6.47 -8.21 -5.99
C ASP A 165 6.52 -9.45 -6.91
N GLY A 166 7.67 -10.12 -6.87
CA GLY A 166 8.03 -11.19 -7.80
C GLY A 166 8.42 -12.48 -7.09
N GLY A 167 9.17 -13.35 -7.77
CA GLY A 167 9.59 -14.62 -7.20
C GLY A 167 8.39 -15.51 -6.87
N GLY A 168 8.47 -16.23 -5.74
CA GLY A 168 7.38 -17.12 -5.30
C GLY A 168 6.07 -16.40 -4.96
N SER A 169 6.09 -15.07 -4.84
CA SER A 169 4.88 -14.26 -4.69
C SER A 169 4.12 -14.05 -6.01
N SER A 170 4.70 -14.39 -7.17
CA SER A 170 4.08 -14.16 -8.48
C SER A 170 2.92 -15.12 -8.71
N CYS A 171 1.70 -14.61 -8.63
CA CYS A 171 0.47 -15.37 -8.78
C CYS A 171 -0.61 -14.52 -9.45
N MET A 172 -1.35 -15.11 -10.39
CA MET A 172 -2.55 -14.52 -10.98
C MET A 172 -3.72 -15.46 -10.76
N VAL A 173 -4.78 -14.94 -10.15
CA VAL A 173 -6.05 -15.64 -9.94
C VAL A 173 -7.12 -14.99 -10.80
N VAL A 174 -7.82 -15.78 -11.60
CA VAL A 174 -8.97 -15.35 -12.40
C VAL A 174 -10.14 -16.26 -12.07
N ASN A 175 -11.25 -15.68 -11.61
CA ASN A 175 -12.47 -16.40 -11.22
C ASN A 175 -12.23 -17.51 -10.19
N GLY A 176 -11.35 -17.25 -9.21
CA GLY A 176 -11.03 -18.21 -8.14
C GLY A 176 -10.00 -19.29 -8.52
N GLU A 177 -9.47 -19.26 -9.75
CA GLU A 177 -8.50 -20.22 -10.22
C GLU A 177 -7.15 -19.58 -10.51
N ILE A 178 -6.07 -20.22 -10.09
CA ILE A 178 -4.71 -19.83 -10.43
C ILE A 178 -4.51 -20.05 -11.95
N LYS A 179 -4.00 -19.03 -12.64
CA LYS A 179 -3.77 -19.02 -14.10
C LYS A 179 -2.30 -19.12 -14.51
N ASN A 180 -1.39 -19.15 -13.55
CA ASN A 180 0.04 -19.35 -13.77
C ASN A 180 0.54 -20.55 -12.96
N LYS A 181 1.84 -20.86 -13.04
CA LYS A 181 2.46 -21.94 -12.26
C LYS A 181 3.45 -21.34 -11.25
N PRO A 182 3.02 -21.10 -9.99
CA PRO A 182 3.87 -20.53 -8.95
C PRO A 182 5.19 -21.29 -8.78
N SER A 183 6.29 -20.55 -8.59
CA SER A 183 7.63 -21.15 -8.50
C SER A 183 7.83 -22.03 -7.27
N ASP A 184 7.05 -21.81 -6.22
CA ASP A 184 7.14 -22.54 -4.96
C ASP A 184 6.33 -23.85 -4.98
N LYS A 185 5.83 -24.27 -6.15
CA LYS A 185 4.91 -25.40 -6.39
C LYS A 185 3.49 -25.21 -5.84
N SER A 186 3.29 -24.23 -4.97
CA SER A 186 1.98 -23.74 -4.52
C SER A 186 1.95 -22.21 -4.48
N GLU A 187 0.77 -21.63 -4.34
CA GLU A 187 0.63 -20.21 -4.01
C GLU A 187 1.31 -19.89 -2.67
N ARG A 188 1.91 -18.71 -2.57
CA ARG A 188 2.56 -18.19 -1.37
C ARG A 188 1.64 -17.15 -0.72
N ALA A 189 1.55 -17.18 0.62
CA ALA A 189 0.90 -16.09 1.36
C ALA A 189 1.64 -14.75 1.14
N VAL A 190 0.91 -13.74 0.66
CA VAL A 190 1.43 -12.39 0.39
C VAL A 190 0.74 -11.35 1.27
N ALA A 191 1.38 -10.20 1.48
CA ALA A 191 0.85 -9.14 2.35
C ALA A 191 -0.30 -8.35 1.70
N ASN A 192 -0.32 -8.22 0.38
CA ASN A 192 -1.33 -7.49 -0.39
C ASN A 192 -1.35 -7.95 -1.85
N GLY A 193 -2.33 -7.46 -2.62
CA GLY A 193 -2.46 -7.73 -4.05
C GLY A 193 -3.34 -6.71 -4.76
N VAL A 194 -3.35 -6.76 -6.10
CA VAL A 194 -4.24 -5.95 -6.95
C VAL A 194 -5.40 -6.82 -7.42
N MET A 195 -6.62 -6.36 -7.17
CA MET A 195 -7.84 -7.05 -7.59
C MET A 195 -8.64 -6.17 -8.55
N VAL A 196 -9.07 -6.77 -9.66
CA VAL A 196 -10.02 -6.14 -10.59
C VAL A 196 -11.40 -6.67 -10.27
N VAL A 197 -12.31 -5.77 -9.90
CA VAL A 197 -13.70 -6.10 -9.61
C VAL A 197 -14.61 -5.43 -10.63
N VAL A 198 -15.64 -6.16 -11.07
CA VAL A 198 -16.70 -5.58 -11.89
C VAL A 198 -17.65 -4.83 -10.95
N LYS A 199 -17.85 -3.54 -11.22
CA LYS A 199 -18.86 -2.75 -10.52
C LYS A 199 -20.23 -3.27 -10.94
N LYS A 200 -21.00 -3.76 -9.96
CA LYS A 200 -22.42 -4.08 -10.13
C LYS A 200 -23.26 -2.80 -10.16
#